data_AF-A0A369LW41-F1
#
_entry.id   AF-A0A369LW41-F1
#
_cell.length_a   1.000
_cell.length_b   1.000
_cell.length_c   1.000
_cell.angle_alpha   90.00
_cell.angle_beta   90.00
_cell.angle_gamma   90.00
#
_symmetry.space_group_name_H-M   'P 1'
#
loop_
_entity.id
_entity.type
_entity.pdbx_description
1 polymer ?
#
loop_
_entity_poly.entity_id
_entity_poly.type
_entity_poly.pdbx_seq_one_letter_code
_entity_poly.pdbx_strand_id
1 'polypeptide(L)'
;MDSCSLSAVLDTLAPALPSLVGTLIGGAVTLLAACMTARHQNKLEDKRLDASREDEWRRFERDNLVGLQEAVQRGMRATGKCCLQMDKLATEGKEWADWIVDPADSEMQRQSLEDILLLSCRIDDVELVKALSLFRQKAHNVTSDSRTRTQLFDSMRELSDAYDAAMEVISEKLKDCVRGR
;
A
#
# COMPACT_ATOMS: atom_id res chain seq x y z
N MET A 1 73.58 -17.15 -44.99
CA MET A 1 72.47 -16.30 -44.52
C MET A 1 71.61 -17.15 -43.59
N ASP A 2 71.28 -16.56 -42.43
CA ASP A 2 70.08 -16.83 -41.63
C ASP A 2 70.07 -18.00 -40.63
N SER A 3 71.06 -18.05 -39.73
CA SER A 3 70.95 -18.89 -38.50
C SER A 3 71.49 -18.17 -37.25
N CYS A 4 72.57 -17.40 -37.37
CA CYS A 4 73.15 -16.62 -36.26
C CYS A 4 72.32 -15.40 -35.83
N SER A 5 71.49 -14.83 -36.70
CA SER A 5 70.65 -13.68 -36.31
C SER A 5 69.42 -14.12 -35.50
N LEU A 6 68.88 -15.31 -35.81
CA LEU A 6 67.73 -15.86 -35.09
C LEU A 6 68.09 -16.33 -33.67
N SER A 7 69.26 -16.94 -33.47
CA SER A 7 69.69 -17.37 -32.12
C SER A 7 70.04 -16.18 -31.21
N ALA A 8 70.71 -15.16 -31.72
CA ALA A 8 71.06 -13.97 -30.95
C ALA A 8 69.82 -13.13 -30.56
N VAL A 9 68.80 -13.11 -31.42
CA VAL A 9 67.49 -12.52 -31.12
C VAL A 9 66.71 -13.38 -30.12
N LEU A 10 66.80 -14.71 -30.19
CA LEU A 10 66.19 -15.62 -29.21
C LEU A 10 66.82 -15.49 -27.81
N ASP A 11 68.16 -15.42 -27.72
CA ASP A 11 68.90 -15.31 -26.46
C ASP A 11 68.67 -13.96 -25.75
N THR A 12 68.37 -12.90 -26.51
CA THR A 12 68.02 -11.58 -25.97
C THR A 12 66.55 -11.46 -25.56
N LEU A 13 65.64 -12.22 -26.19
CA LEU A 13 64.21 -12.25 -25.86
C LEU A 13 63.84 -13.31 -24.81
N ALA A 14 64.62 -14.39 -24.69
CA ALA A 14 64.42 -15.47 -23.72
C ALA A 14 64.24 -14.98 -22.26
N PRO A 15 65.04 -14.04 -21.74
CA PRO A 15 64.84 -13.53 -20.37
C PRO A 15 63.63 -12.58 -20.24
N ALA A 16 63.10 -12.03 -21.35
CA ALA A 16 61.93 -11.14 -21.36
C ALA A 16 60.60 -11.89 -21.55
N LEU A 17 60.63 -13.14 -22.03
CA LEU A 17 59.42 -13.97 -22.18
C LEU A 17 58.68 -14.23 -20.85
N PRO A 18 59.35 -14.54 -19.72
CA PRO A 18 58.66 -14.72 -18.44
C PRO A 18 57.96 -13.46 -17.94
N SER A 19 58.53 -12.26 -18.16
CA SER A 19 57.90 -11.00 -17.74
C SER A 19 56.71 -10.66 -18.63
N LEU A 20 56.81 -10.87 -19.94
CA LEU A 20 55.70 -10.70 -20.89
C LEU A 20 54.53 -11.63 -20.55
N VAL A 21 54.81 -12.92 -20.29
CA VAL A 21 53.79 -13.89 -19.86
C VAL A 21 53.20 -13.50 -18.51
N GLY A 22 54.02 -13.04 -17.56
CA GLY A 22 53.57 -12.53 -16.26
C GLY A 22 52.63 -11.32 -16.39
N THR A 23 52.92 -10.37 -17.28
CA THR A 23 52.05 -9.20 -17.55
C THR A 23 50.73 -9.63 -18.20
N LEU A 24 50.76 -10.59 -19.12
CA LEU A 24 49.56 -11.08 -19.81
C LEU A 24 48.63 -11.82 -18.83
N ILE A 25 49.20 -12.67 -17.97
CA ILE A 25 48.46 -13.35 -16.90
C ILE A 25 47.93 -12.35 -15.87
N GLY A 26 48.75 -11.38 -15.45
CA GLY A 26 48.33 -10.34 -14.50
C GLY A 26 47.20 -9.46 -15.03
N GLY A 27 47.26 -9.07 -16.31
CA GLY A 27 46.19 -8.33 -16.98
C GLY A 27 44.89 -9.13 -17.10
N ALA A 28 44.98 -10.42 -17.43
CA ALA A 28 43.82 -11.31 -17.50
C ALA A 28 43.14 -11.51 -16.14
N VAL A 29 43.91 -11.72 -15.07
CA VAL A 29 43.39 -11.84 -13.70
C VAL A 29 42.73 -10.54 -13.24
N THR A 30 43.31 -9.38 -13.58
CA THR A 30 42.75 -8.07 -13.23
C THR A 30 41.41 -7.84 -13.92
N LEU A 31 41.28 -8.18 -15.21
CA LEU A 31 40.01 -8.09 -15.94
C LEU A 31 38.95 -9.03 -15.36
N LEU A 32 39.34 -10.24 -14.97
CA LEU A 32 38.44 -11.21 -14.37
C LEU A 32 37.94 -10.73 -13.00
N ALA A 33 38.83 -10.21 -12.16
CA ALA A 33 38.49 -9.61 -10.87
C ALA A 33 37.58 -8.37 -11.02
N ALA A 34 37.86 -7.50 -12.01
CA ALA A 34 37.01 -6.36 -12.32
C ALA A 34 35.61 -6.80 -12.78
N CYS A 35 35.53 -7.83 -13.63
CA CYS A 35 34.25 -8.39 -14.09
C CYS A 35 33.45 -9.00 -12.95
N MET A 36 34.10 -9.78 -12.06
CA MET A 36 33.46 -10.32 -10.86
C MET A 36 32.97 -9.21 -9.92
N THR A 37 33.77 -8.15 -9.74
CA THR A 37 33.41 -7.00 -8.90
C THR A 37 32.22 -6.24 -9.47
N ALA A 38 32.22 -5.95 -10.78
CA ALA A 38 31.10 -5.30 -11.45
C ALA A 38 29.81 -6.15 -11.37
N ARG A 39 29.92 -7.47 -11.58
CA ARG A 39 28.76 -8.37 -11.44
C ARG A 39 28.24 -8.44 -10.00
N HIS A 40 29.12 -8.41 -9.02
CA HIS A 40 28.75 -8.39 -7.61
C HIS A 40 28.09 -7.06 -7.23
N GLN A 41 28.62 -5.93 -7.70
CA GLN A 41 28.05 -4.60 -7.51
C GLN A 41 26.65 -4.52 -8.12
N ASN A 42 26.47 -4.94 -9.38
CA ASN A 42 25.14 -4.97 -10.01
C ASN A 42 24.15 -5.81 -9.19
N LYS A 43 24.56 -6.99 -8.71
CA LYS A 43 23.70 -7.84 -7.86
C LYS A 43 23.33 -7.18 -6.53
N LEU A 44 24.22 -6.39 -5.94
CA LEU A 44 23.93 -5.64 -4.72
C LEU A 44 23.00 -4.47 -5.00
N GLU A 45 23.18 -3.77 -6.13
CA GLU A 45 22.29 -2.71 -6.58
C GLU A 45 20.89 -3.23 -6.88
N ASP A 46 20.76 -4.34 -7.59
CA ASP A 46 19.47 -4.99 -7.86
C ASP A 46 18.75 -5.33 -6.55
N LYS A 47 19.45 -5.97 -5.61
CA LYS A 47 18.88 -6.28 -4.27
C LYS A 47 18.46 -5.02 -3.52
N ARG A 48 19.23 -3.94 -3.63
CA ARG A 48 18.92 -2.67 -2.98
C ARG A 48 17.68 -2.02 -3.60
N LEU A 49 17.55 -2.06 -4.92
CA LEU A 49 16.37 -1.55 -5.64
C LEU A 49 15.13 -2.37 -5.28
N ASP A 50 15.23 -3.69 -5.24
CA ASP A 50 14.11 -4.56 -4.85
C ASP A 50 13.67 -4.30 -3.41
N ALA A 51 14.62 -4.22 -2.46
CA ALA A 51 14.31 -3.85 -1.07
C ALA A 51 13.66 -2.47 -0.96
N SER A 52 14.12 -1.48 -1.75
CA SER A 52 13.54 -0.14 -1.80
C SER A 52 12.10 -0.15 -2.31
N ARG A 53 11.81 -0.94 -3.35
CA ARG A 53 10.45 -1.08 -3.90
C ARG A 53 9.52 -1.76 -2.89
N GLU A 54 9.99 -2.79 -2.18
CA GLU A 54 9.22 -3.44 -1.14
C GLU A 54 8.91 -2.49 0.03
N ASP A 55 9.89 -1.68 0.44
CA ASP A 55 9.70 -0.63 1.45
C ASP A 55 8.66 0.41 1.01
N GLU A 56 8.74 0.89 -0.24
CA GLU A 56 7.78 1.83 -0.81
C GLU A 56 6.39 1.25 -0.88
N TRP A 57 6.26 -0.01 -1.33
CA TRP A 57 4.99 -0.71 -1.38
C TRP A 57 4.36 -0.87 0.00
N ARG A 58 5.16 -1.27 1.01
CA ARG A 58 4.69 -1.37 2.41
C ARG A 58 4.23 -0.03 2.96
N ARG A 59 4.91 1.06 2.62
CA ARG A 59 4.48 2.42 3.01
C ARG A 59 3.16 2.78 2.35
N PHE A 60 3.04 2.57 1.05
CA PHE A 60 1.82 2.84 0.29
C PHE A 60 0.62 2.07 0.86
N GLU A 61 0.78 0.77 1.12
CA GLU A 61 -0.27 -0.09 1.69
C GLU A 61 -0.71 0.42 3.07
N ARG A 62 0.24 0.70 3.96
CA ARG A 62 -0.04 1.23 5.30
C ARG A 62 -0.74 2.58 5.23
N ASP A 63 -0.24 3.50 4.41
CA ASP A 63 -0.81 4.85 4.31
C ASP A 63 -2.25 4.79 3.75
N ASN A 64 -2.51 3.85 2.83
CA ASN A 64 -3.87 3.60 2.31
C ASN A 64 -4.80 3.01 3.39
N LEU A 65 -4.31 2.05 4.20
CA LEU A 65 -5.08 1.47 5.30
C LEU A 65 -5.38 2.48 6.42
N VAL A 66 -4.43 3.36 6.74
CA VAL A 66 -4.66 4.49 7.68
C VAL A 66 -5.71 5.43 7.10
N GLY A 67 -5.61 5.78 5.81
CA GLY A 67 -6.63 6.58 5.13
C GLY A 67 -8.02 5.96 5.21
N LEU A 68 -8.13 4.63 5.02
CA LEU A 68 -9.40 3.91 5.18
C LEU A 68 -9.93 3.97 6.59
N GLN A 69 -9.08 3.74 7.59
CA GLN A 69 -9.44 3.81 9.00
C GLN A 69 -10.04 5.18 9.33
N GLU A 70 -9.40 6.26 8.88
CA GLU A 70 -9.89 7.62 9.08
C GLU A 70 -11.21 7.87 8.36
N ALA A 71 -11.34 7.41 7.10
CA ALA A 71 -12.55 7.60 6.30
C ALA A 71 -13.76 6.88 6.92
N VAL A 72 -13.58 5.63 7.39
CA VAL A 72 -14.60 4.86 8.11
C VAL A 72 -15.01 5.57 9.40
N GLN A 73 -14.05 6.05 10.20
CA GLN A 73 -14.35 6.80 11.42
C GLN A 73 -15.09 8.11 11.14
N ARG A 74 -14.72 8.84 10.08
CA ARG A 74 -15.43 10.06 9.67
C ARG A 74 -16.85 9.73 9.22
N GLY A 75 -17.03 8.66 8.45
CA GLY A 75 -18.34 8.18 8.02
C GLY A 75 -19.26 7.78 9.16
N MET A 76 -18.72 7.07 10.17
CA MET A 76 -19.49 6.69 11.35
C MET A 76 -19.95 7.93 12.14
N ARG A 77 -19.04 8.90 12.36
CA ARG A 77 -19.37 10.15 13.06
C ARG A 77 -20.40 10.98 12.30
N ALA A 78 -20.21 11.16 10.99
CA ALA A 78 -21.13 11.94 10.16
C ALA A 78 -22.52 11.28 10.11
N THR A 79 -22.59 9.96 9.93
CA THR A 79 -23.85 9.21 9.95
C THR A 79 -24.54 9.30 11.32
N GLY A 80 -23.78 9.20 12.41
CA GLY A 80 -24.31 9.37 13.77
C GLY A 80 -24.90 10.76 14.02
N LYS A 81 -24.26 11.83 13.52
CA LYS A 81 -24.84 13.17 13.58
C LYS A 81 -26.15 13.27 12.80
N CYS A 82 -26.19 12.74 11.58
CA CYS A 82 -27.41 12.73 10.76
C CYS A 82 -28.54 11.99 11.50
N CYS A 83 -28.22 10.82 12.07
CA CYS A 83 -29.17 10.05 12.87
C CYS A 83 -29.72 10.85 14.07
N LEU A 84 -28.89 11.59 14.80
CA LEU A 84 -29.35 12.40 15.94
C LEU A 84 -30.30 13.51 15.50
N GLN A 85 -30.05 14.12 14.34
CA GLN A 85 -30.95 15.13 13.77
C GLN A 85 -32.29 14.51 13.34
N MET A 86 -32.26 13.37 12.67
CA MET A 86 -33.46 12.62 12.27
C MET A 86 -34.26 12.16 13.50
N ASP A 87 -33.61 11.66 14.56
CA ASP A 87 -34.25 11.25 15.81
C ASP A 87 -34.94 12.43 16.51
N LYS A 88 -34.32 13.60 16.50
CA LYS A 88 -34.92 14.83 17.04
C LYS A 88 -36.21 15.16 16.28
N LEU A 89 -36.18 15.16 14.95
CA LEU A 89 -37.35 15.44 14.11
C LEU A 89 -38.46 14.39 14.31
N ALA A 90 -38.09 13.12 14.42
CA ALA A 90 -39.01 12.03 14.74
C ALA A 90 -39.68 12.24 16.12
N THR A 91 -38.92 12.68 17.11
CA THR A 91 -39.42 12.96 18.48
C THR A 91 -40.33 14.19 18.52
N GLU A 92 -40.10 15.17 17.64
CA GLU A 92 -41.00 16.31 17.41
C GLU A 92 -42.28 15.93 16.65
N GLY A 93 -42.45 14.65 16.28
CA GLY A 93 -43.62 14.15 15.58
C GLY A 93 -43.65 14.48 14.09
N LYS A 94 -42.50 14.85 13.50
CA LYS A 94 -42.38 15.07 12.04
C LYS A 94 -42.47 13.76 11.29
N GLU A 95 -43.13 13.79 10.13
CA GLU A 95 -43.11 12.67 9.20
C GLU A 95 -41.72 12.52 8.58
N TRP A 96 -41.39 11.30 8.15
CA TRP A 96 -40.07 10.96 7.61
C TRP A 96 -39.66 11.81 6.40
N ALA A 97 -40.64 12.24 5.59
CA ALA A 97 -40.41 13.10 4.43
C ALA A 97 -39.87 14.49 4.82
N ASP A 98 -40.12 14.92 6.07
CA ASP A 98 -39.67 16.19 6.63
C ASP A 98 -38.39 16.05 7.48
N TRP A 99 -37.76 14.88 7.50
CA TRP A 99 -36.51 14.65 8.24
C TRP A 99 -35.31 15.25 7.50
N ILE A 100 -35.28 16.57 7.41
CA ILE A 100 -34.23 17.33 6.72
C ILE A 100 -33.04 17.50 7.67
N VAL A 101 -31.94 16.84 7.33
CA VAL A 101 -30.65 16.95 8.01
C VAL A 101 -29.88 18.18 7.49
N ASP A 102 -29.03 18.75 8.33
CA ASP A 102 -28.09 19.80 7.94
C ASP A 102 -27.29 19.41 6.68
N PRO A 103 -27.26 20.26 5.63
CA PRO A 103 -26.57 19.93 4.38
C PRO A 103 -25.07 19.70 4.54
N ALA A 104 -24.40 20.38 5.47
CA ALA A 104 -22.96 20.19 5.67
C ALA A 104 -22.66 18.84 6.34
N ASP A 105 -23.49 18.42 7.30
CA ASP A 105 -23.35 17.09 7.90
C ASP A 105 -23.70 15.96 6.91
N SER A 106 -24.76 16.14 6.09
CA SER A 106 -25.10 15.19 5.03
C SER A 106 -24.00 15.10 3.97
N GLU A 107 -23.39 16.23 3.59
CA GLU A 107 -22.29 16.26 2.63
C GLU A 107 -21.03 15.61 3.19
N MET A 108 -20.74 15.81 4.48
CA MET A 108 -19.66 15.13 5.18
C MET A 108 -19.85 13.61 5.20
N GLN A 109 -21.08 13.14 5.38
CA GLN A 109 -21.41 11.72 5.25
C GLN A 109 -21.14 11.25 3.81
N ARG A 110 -21.67 11.94 2.81
CA ARG A 110 -21.48 11.59 1.39
C ARG A 110 -19.99 11.49 1.03
N GLN A 111 -19.20 12.51 1.38
CA GLN A 111 -17.78 12.57 1.08
C GLN A 111 -16.99 11.44 1.75
N SER A 112 -17.27 11.15 3.03
CA SER A 112 -16.57 10.06 3.73
C SER A 112 -16.90 8.68 3.12
N LEU A 113 -18.14 8.44 2.69
CA LEU A 113 -18.50 7.20 1.99
C LEU A 113 -17.87 7.09 0.60
N GLU A 114 -17.61 8.22 -0.07
CA GLU A 114 -16.88 8.28 -1.33
C GLU A 114 -15.38 8.00 -1.12
N ASP A 115 -14.77 8.61 -0.10
CA ASP A 115 -13.37 8.38 0.24
C ASP A 115 -13.11 6.90 0.53
N ILE A 116 -14.01 6.23 1.27
CA ILE A 116 -13.93 4.78 1.52
C ILE A 116 -13.93 4.00 0.19
N LEU A 117 -14.82 4.34 -0.74
CA LEU A 117 -14.88 3.68 -2.05
C LEU A 117 -13.56 3.83 -2.79
N LEU A 118 -13.06 5.06 -2.93
CA LEU A 118 -11.84 5.36 -3.68
C LEU A 118 -10.61 4.69 -3.08
N LEU A 119 -10.49 4.68 -1.75
CA LEU A 119 -9.40 4.03 -1.05
C LEU A 119 -9.49 2.50 -1.10
N SER A 120 -10.72 1.95 -1.07
CA SER A 120 -10.93 0.50 -1.19
C SER A 120 -10.51 -0.05 -2.55
N CYS A 121 -10.67 0.73 -3.63
CA CYS A 121 -10.24 0.33 -4.99
C CYS A 121 -8.72 0.10 -5.12
N ARG A 122 -7.92 0.58 -4.15
CA ARG A 122 -6.46 0.46 -4.15
C ARG A 122 -5.97 -0.78 -3.42
N ILE A 123 -6.89 -1.55 -2.84
CA ILE A 123 -6.59 -2.74 -2.03
C ILE A 123 -7.05 -3.99 -2.76
N ASP A 124 -6.17 -4.97 -2.86
CA ASP A 124 -6.48 -6.30 -3.36
C ASP A 124 -6.75 -7.25 -2.19
N ASP A 125 -7.82 -6.96 -1.42
CA ASP A 125 -8.24 -7.75 -0.27
C ASP A 125 -9.77 -7.87 -0.25
N VAL A 126 -10.24 -9.07 -0.60
CA VAL A 126 -11.68 -9.34 -0.79
C VAL A 126 -12.46 -9.18 0.50
N GLU A 127 -11.89 -9.57 1.65
CA GLU A 127 -12.57 -9.49 2.95
C GLU A 127 -12.72 -8.04 3.38
N LEU A 128 -11.65 -7.25 3.28
CA LEU A 128 -11.67 -5.83 3.59
C LEU A 128 -12.63 -5.07 2.67
N VAL A 129 -12.56 -5.29 1.36
CA VAL A 129 -13.46 -4.65 0.39
C VAL A 129 -14.92 -4.98 0.69
N LYS A 130 -15.23 -6.24 1.06
CA LYS A 130 -16.58 -6.64 1.45
C LYS A 130 -17.04 -5.95 2.73
N ALA A 131 -16.21 -5.89 3.76
CA ALA A 131 -16.53 -5.22 5.01
C ALA A 131 -16.80 -3.72 4.81
N LEU A 132 -15.96 -3.04 4.01
CA LEU A 132 -16.13 -1.63 3.67
C LEU A 132 -17.38 -1.37 2.84
N SER A 133 -17.70 -2.26 1.89
CA SER A 133 -18.94 -2.17 1.12
C SER A 133 -20.17 -2.31 2.01
N LEU A 134 -20.13 -3.24 2.98
CA LEU A 134 -21.22 -3.42 3.93
C LEU A 134 -21.38 -2.20 4.84
N PHE A 135 -20.28 -1.66 5.37
CA PHE A 135 -20.30 -0.42 6.16
C PHE A 135 -20.94 0.73 5.37
N ARG A 136 -20.51 0.95 4.12
CA ARG A 136 -21.08 2.02 3.28
C ARG A 136 -22.57 1.83 3.03
N GLN A 137 -23.00 0.60 2.75
CA GLN A 137 -24.41 0.27 2.58
C GLN A 137 -25.21 0.56 3.86
N LYS A 138 -24.75 0.07 5.02
CA LYS A 138 -25.46 0.30 6.29
C LYS A 138 -25.50 1.78 6.68
N ALA A 139 -24.46 2.53 6.39
CA ALA A 139 -24.44 3.98 6.62
C ALA A 139 -25.48 4.70 5.77
N HIS A 140 -25.66 4.28 4.51
CA HIS A 140 -26.69 4.80 3.63
C HIS A 140 -28.10 4.47 4.12
N ASN A 141 -28.33 3.24 4.58
CA ASN A 141 -29.64 2.80 5.08
C ASN A 141 -30.13 3.63 6.27
N VAL A 142 -29.22 4.07 7.15
CA VAL A 142 -29.56 4.96 8.28
C VAL A 142 -30.23 6.23 7.78
N THR A 143 -29.64 6.92 6.81
CA THR A 143 -30.12 8.25 6.39
C THR A 143 -31.15 8.22 5.28
N SER A 144 -31.15 7.18 4.44
CA SER A 144 -31.96 7.13 3.22
C SER A 144 -33.14 6.16 3.29
N ASP A 145 -33.03 5.06 4.04
CA ASP A 145 -34.04 4.00 4.04
C ASP A 145 -34.92 4.00 5.30
N SER A 146 -34.50 4.71 6.34
CA SER A 146 -35.22 4.75 7.62
C SER A 146 -36.45 5.65 7.54
N ARG A 147 -37.64 5.07 7.72
CA ARG A 147 -38.93 5.80 7.67
C ARG A 147 -39.62 5.91 9.01
N THR A 148 -39.12 5.20 10.02
CA THR A 148 -39.62 5.26 11.39
C THR A 148 -38.46 5.37 12.35
N ARG A 149 -38.73 5.91 13.55
CA ARG A 149 -37.73 6.03 14.60
C ARG A 149 -37.11 4.67 14.95
N THR A 150 -37.94 3.61 15.00
CA THR A 150 -37.46 2.24 15.22
C THR A 150 -36.50 1.78 14.13
N GLN A 151 -36.87 1.97 12.85
CA GLN A 151 -35.99 1.62 11.72
C GLN A 151 -34.67 2.40 11.72
N LEU A 152 -34.70 3.66 12.15
CA LEU A 152 -33.50 4.49 12.29
C LEU A 152 -32.51 3.87 13.29
N PHE A 153 -32.99 3.49 14.48
CA PHE A 153 -32.14 2.86 15.48
C PHE A 153 -31.72 1.44 15.13
N ASP A 154 -32.58 0.66 14.48
CA ASP A 154 -32.22 -0.66 13.96
C ASP A 154 -31.10 -0.54 12.91
N SER A 155 -31.21 0.42 11.99
CA SER A 155 -30.18 0.69 10.97
C SER A 155 -28.88 1.17 11.60
N MET A 156 -28.93 2.02 12.64
CA MET A 156 -27.74 2.45 13.36
C MET A 156 -27.03 1.30 14.09
N ARG A 157 -27.80 0.36 14.65
CA ARG A 157 -27.24 -0.84 15.27
C ARG A 157 -26.53 -1.70 14.23
N GLU A 158 -27.16 -1.96 13.09
CA GLU A 158 -26.54 -2.71 11.98
C GLU A 158 -25.30 -2.00 11.42
N LEU A 159 -25.30 -0.67 11.37
CA LEU A 159 -24.12 0.12 11.02
C LEU A 159 -23.00 -0.05 12.06
N SER A 160 -23.33 -0.07 13.35
CA SER A 160 -22.35 -0.30 14.42
C SER A 160 -21.65 -1.65 14.24
N ASP A 161 -22.41 -2.71 13.96
CA ASP A 161 -21.86 -4.05 13.72
C ASP A 161 -20.94 -4.05 12.47
N ALA A 162 -21.36 -3.36 11.40
CA ALA A 162 -20.55 -3.23 10.18
C ALA A 162 -19.29 -2.36 10.38
N TYR A 163 -19.37 -1.35 11.25
CA TYR A 163 -18.23 -0.53 11.64
C TYR A 163 -17.19 -1.36 12.38
N ASP A 164 -17.61 -2.13 13.38
CA ASP A 164 -16.71 -2.98 14.17
C ASP A 164 -16.02 -4.01 13.27
N ALA A 165 -16.78 -4.68 12.39
CA ALA A 165 -16.23 -5.62 11.42
C ALA A 165 -15.21 -4.98 10.47
N ALA A 166 -15.49 -3.79 9.93
CA ALA A 166 -14.55 -3.10 9.05
C ALA A 166 -13.28 -2.67 9.80
N MET A 167 -13.43 -2.14 11.01
CA MET A 167 -12.30 -1.69 11.84
C MET A 167 -11.42 -2.84 12.31
N GLU A 168 -12.01 -4.01 12.60
CA GLU A 168 -11.27 -5.23 12.93
C GLU A 168 -10.37 -5.65 11.76
N VAL A 169 -10.92 -5.78 10.55
CA VAL A 169 -10.14 -6.17 9.37
C VAL A 169 -9.05 -5.16 9.06
N ILE A 170 -9.34 -3.85 9.10
CA ILE A 170 -8.34 -2.80 8.92
C ILE A 170 -7.23 -2.92 9.97
N SER A 171 -7.59 -3.16 11.23
CA SER A 171 -6.62 -3.26 12.32
C SER A 171 -5.68 -4.45 12.15
N GLU A 172 -6.21 -5.62 11.78
CA GLU A 172 -5.38 -6.80 11.51
C GLU A 172 -4.41 -6.54 10.34
N LYS A 173 -4.88 -5.95 9.24
CA LYS A 173 -4.03 -5.61 8.10
C LYS A 173 -2.93 -4.60 8.47
N LEU A 174 -3.26 -3.58 9.27
CA LEU A 174 -2.27 -2.63 9.78
C LEU A 174 -1.22 -3.31 10.67
N LYS A 175 -1.62 -4.27 11.52
CA LYS A 175 -0.67 -5.04 12.34
C LYS A 175 0.26 -5.88 11.48
N ASP A 176 -0.27 -6.49 10.41
CA ASP A 176 0.53 -7.26 9.45
C ASP A 176 1.55 -6.38 8.72
N CYS A 177 1.17 -5.16 8.33
CA CYS A 177 2.10 -4.19 7.74
C CYS A 177 3.25 -3.81 8.69
N VAL A 178 3.01 -3.79 10.01
CA VAL A 178 4.03 -3.44 11.02
C VAL A 178 4.95 -4.60 11.34
N ARG A 179 4.42 -5.83 11.42
CA ARG A 179 5.20 -7.01 11.81
C ARG A 179 6.20 -7.45 10.74
N GLY A 180 5.97 -7.07 9.48
CA GLY A 180 6.66 -7.69 8.35
C GLY A 180 6.14 -9.12 8.17
N ARG A 181 5.87 -9.54 6.93
CA ARG A 181 5.43 -10.92 6.67
C ARG A 181 6.51 -11.93 7.05
#